data_AF-A0A536VRS1-F1
#
_entry.id   AF-A0A536VRS1-F1
#
_cell.length_a   1.000
_cell.length_b   1.000
_cell.length_c   1.000
_cell.angle_alpha   90.00
_cell.angle_beta   90.00
_cell.angle_gamma   90.00
#
_symmetry.space_group_name_H-M   'P 1'
#
loop_
_entity.id
_entity.type
_entity.pdbx_description
1 polymer ?
#
loop_
_entity_poly.entity_id
_entity_poly.type
_entity_poly.pdbx_seq_one_letter_code
_entity_poly.pdbx_strand_id
1 'polypeptide(L)'
;MIYDGGGASTPDSFVVNYSIATTMAKPVLFNANAAPGALTYDIQSPGGFHKGDLIVGIANPAGTNSQCGSSKVTADPGLITVPPTCDPNDPTKSVNCLANVTISHTGTNINYTGTGLTGSSTLFNLGPADRAQKIRYSVNNGVLYSTPLLDSNGAPAVLPGNPLASNIVNMKVEYGIDATPDPKGLLDTWVQASAVGWDPASLLPANVTKINQVKAIRIGIIVQSEQFDKNLEGFTGGDYTNGDYNWVLFDCVDANKANCPGRLTGSVPASASPPGNWRFRKYETVIPLRNEIWNKS
;
A
#
# COMPACT_ATOMS: atom_id res chain seq x y z
N MET A 1 2.81 1.53 -0.20
CA MET A 1 3.34 2.78 -0.82
C MET A 1 4.09 3.55 0.24
N ILE A 2 5.28 4.05 -0.07
CA ILE A 2 6.17 4.78 0.82
C ILE A 2 6.17 6.25 0.43
N TYR A 3 6.21 7.14 1.42
CA TYR A 3 6.42 8.57 1.28
C TYR A 3 7.73 8.91 2.01
N ASP A 4 8.68 9.46 1.27
CA ASP A 4 9.97 9.89 1.81
C ASP A 4 9.79 11.07 2.78
N GLY A 5 10.54 11.06 3.87
CA GLY A 5 10.55 12.15 4.86
C GLY A 5 11.29 13.40 4.39
N GLY A 6 12.00 13.36 3.26
CA GLY A 6 12.74 14.50 2.71
C GLY A 6 14.16 14.66 3.27
N GLY A 7 14.74 13.62 3.88
CA GLY A 7 16.10 13.68 4.43
C GLY A 7 16.41 12.59 5.45
N ALA A 8 17.64 12.58 5.95
CA ALA A 8 18.09 11.57 6.93
C ALA A 8 17.41 11.73 8.29
N SER A 9 17.16 12.96 8.76
CA SER A 9 16.62 13.26 10.09
C SER A 9 15.10 13.28 10.18
N THR A 10 14.40 13.19 9.05
CA THR A 10 12.94 13.24 8.98
C THR A 10 12.37 11.85 8.71
N PRO A 11 11.45 11.34 9.54
CA PRO A 11 10.89 10.01 9.34
C PRO A 11 10.11 9.88 8.03
N ASP A 12 10.28 8.74 7.36
CA ASP A 12 9.42 8.33 6.25
C ASP A 12 8.03 7.92 6.77
N SER A 13 7.08 7.75 5.86
CA SER A 13 5.80 7.09 6.18
C SER A 13 5.43 6.07 5.11
N PHE A 14 4.60 5.09 5.45
CA PHE A 14 4.15 4.12 4.46
C PHE A 14 2.70 3.73 4.69
N VAL A 15 2.02 3.39 3.59
CA VAL A 15 0.63 2.97 3.54
C VAL A 15 0.57 1.49 3.18
N VAL A 16 -0.11 0.74 4.04
CA VAL A 16 -0.44 -0.68 3.86
C VAL A 16 -1.93 -0.78 3.57
N ASN A 17 -2.27 -1.55 2.53
CA ASN A 17 -3.63 -2.00 2.30
C ASN A 17 -3.69 -3.46 2.69
N TYR A 18 -4.64 -3.84 3.53
CA TYR A 18 -4.88 -5.24 3.82
C TYR A 18 -6.36 -5.56 3.66
N SER A 19 -6.60 -6.74 3.11
CA SER A 19 -7.93 -7.32 2.91
C SER A 19 -8.04 -8.54 3.82
N ILE A 20 -9.23 -8.74 4.37
CA ILE A 20 -9.58 -9.94 5.13
C ILE A 20 -10.76 -10.67 4.47
N ALA A 21 -10.90 -10.56 3.15
CA ALA A 21 -11.94 -11.25 2.42
C ALA A 21 -11.86 -12.75 2.74
N THR A 22 -12.99 -13.31 3.19
CA THR A 22 -13.10 -14.72 3.62
C THR A 22 -12.97 -15.71 2.46
N THR A 23 -13.15 -15.22 1.23
CA THR A 23 -12.88 -15.92 -0.03
C THR A 23 -11.78 -15.19 -0.78
N MET A 24 -10.96 -15.93 -1.55
CA MET A 24 -9.92 -15.37 -2.43
C MET A 24 -10.42 -14.09 -3.12
N ALA A 25 -9.66 -12.99 -3.01
CA ALA A 25 -9.96 -11.73 -3.69
C ALA A 25 -9.85 -11.91 -5.21
N LYS A 26 -10.89 -12.48 -5.82
CA LYS A 26 -10.96 -12.71 -7.26
C LYS A 26 -11.46 -11.43 -7.91
N PRO A 27 -10.76 -10.90 -8.95
CA PRO A 27 -11.31 -9.80 -9.73
C PRO A 27 -12.61 -10.23 -10.39
N VAL A 28 -13.63 -9.37 -10.30
CA VAL A 28 -14.89 -9.50 -11.04
C VAL A 28 -14.97 -8.37 -12.05
N LEU A 29 -15.41 -8.68 -13.28
CA LEU A 29 -15.51 -7.68 -14.34
C LEU A 29 -16.85 -6.95 -14.26
N PHE A 30 -16.82 -5.68 -14.66
CA PHE A 30 -18.03 -4.91 -14.95
C PHE A 30 -18.65 -5.39 -16.26
N ASN A 31 -19.95 -5.67 -16.25
CA ASN A 31 -20.72 -6.04 -17.44
C ASN A 31 -21.34 -4.85 -18.15
N ALA A 32 -21.59 -3.76 -17.41
CA ALA A 32 -22.11 -2.52 -17.95
C ALA A 32 -21.30 -1.33 -17.45
N ASN A 33 -21.38 -0.22 -18.18
CA ASN A 33 -20.77 1.03 -17.77
C ASN A 33 -21.44 1.56 -16.50
N ALA A 34 -20.64 2.07 -15.57
CA ALA A 34 -21.11 2.78 -14.39
C ALA A 34 -20.64 4.23 -14.46
N ALA A 35 -21.61 5.16 -14.51
CA ALA A 35 -21.36 6.59 -14.46
C ALA A 35 -20.86 7.03 -13.06
N PRO A 36 -20.24 8.22 -12.94
CA PRO A 36 -19.78 8.73 -11.66
C PRO A 36 -20.99 8.99 -10.75
N GLY A 37 -20.88 8.56 -9.49
CA GLY A 37 -21.98 8.64 -8.53
C GLY A 37 -23.04 7.54 -8.68
N ALA A 38 -22.88 6.59 -9.60
CA ALA A 38 -23.74 5.40 -9.64
C ALA A 38 -23.74 4.70 -8.27
N LEU A 39 -24.92 4.33 -7.79
CA LEU A 39 -25.12 3.63 -6.52
C LEU A 39 -25.22 2.11 -6.70
N THR A 40 -25.13 1.67 -7.95
CA THR A 40 -25.24 0.27 -8.35
C THR A 40 -24.20 -0.06 -9.41
N TYR A 41 -23.60 -1.25 -9.32
CA TYR A 41 -22.74 -1.80 -10.37
C TYR A 41 -23.32 -3.12 -10.89
N ASP A 42 -23.28 -3.30 -12.21
CA ASP A 42 -23.60 -4.56 -12.86
C ASP A 42 -22.30 -5.33 -13.16
N ILE A 43 -22.14 -6.47 -12.49
CA ILE A 43 -20.92 -7.28 -12.51
C ILE A 43 -21.20 -8.74 -12.91
N GLN A 44 -20.16 -9.44 -13.34
CA GLN A 44 -20.26 -10.83 -13.84
C GLN A 44 -20.69 -11.88 -12.83
N SER A 45 -20.49 -11.64 -11.55
CA SER A 45 -20.70 -12.66 -10.54
C SER A 45 -20.97 -12.04 -9.17
N PRO A 46 -21.88 -12.63 -8.38
CA PRO A 46 -22.08 -12.23 -6.98
C PRO A 46 -21.00 -12.80 -6.06
N GLY A 47 -20.11 -13.67 -6.59
CA GLY A 47 -19.22 -14.50 -5.80
C GLY A 47 -18.42 -13.72 -4.76
N GLY A 48 -18.81 -13.87 -3.50
CA GLY A 48 -18.09 -13.36 -2.33
C GLY A 48 -18.52 -12.00 -1.81
N PHE A 49 -19.43 -11.25 -2.46
CA PHE A 49 -19.88 -9.94 -1.98
C PHE A 49 -21.04 -10.03 -1.01
N HIS A 50 -20.95 -9.35 0.13
CA HIS A 50 -22.00 -9.24 1.14
C HIS A 50 -22.24 -7.79 1.55
N LYS A 51 -23.42 -7.50 2.09
CA LYS A 51 -23.69 -6.22 2.73
C LYS A 51 -22.63 -5.90 3.78
N GLY A 52 -22.08 -4.69 3.71
CA GLY A 52 -21.04 -4.21 4.61
C GLY A 52 -19.62 -4.47 4.13
N ASP A 53 -19.42 -5.16 3.00
CA ASP A 53 -18.09 -5.36 2.44
C ASP A 53 -17.53 -4.08 1.80
N LEU A 54 -16.22 -3.89 1.94
CA LEU A 54 -15.44 -2.89 1.23
C LEU A 54 -15.08 -3.42 -0.15
N ILE A 55 -15.44 -2.68 -1.18
CA ILE A 55 -15.13 -3.00 -2.57
C ILE A 55 -14.23 -1.94 -3.18
N VAL A 56 -13.34 -2.35 -4.07
CA VAL A 56 -12.46 -1.46 -4.83
C VAL A 56 -12.64 -1.69 -6.32
N GLY A 57 -13.06 -0.64 -7.03
CA GLY A 57 -13.12 -0.60 -8.48
C GLY A 57 -11.82 -0.04 -9.06
N ILE A 58 -11.35 -0.63 -10.16
CA ILE A 58 -10.23 -0.16 -10.97
C ILE A 58 -10.75 0.08 -12.38
N ALA A 59 -10.69 1.33 -12.86
CA ALA A 59 -11.28 1.75 -14.12
C ALA A 59 -10.57 1.12 -15.34
N ASN A 60 -9.24 1.11 -15.34
CA ASN A 60 -8.42 0.60 -16.45
C ASN A 60 -7.23 -0.21 -15.90
N PRO A 61 -7.42 -1.48 -15.53
CA PRO A 61 -6.41 -2.26 -14.80
C PRO A 61 -5.09 -2.48 -15.56
N ALA A 62 -5.07 -2.31 -16.89
CA ALA A 62 -3.86 -2.43 -17.70
C ALA A 62 -3.23 -1.06 -18.06
N GLY A 63 -3.93 0.05 -17.82
CA GLY A 63 -3.52 1.39 -18.25
C GLY A 63 -2.71 2.15 -17.20
N THR A 64 -1.98 3.16 -17.67
CA THR A 64 -1.45 4.22 -16.80
C THR A 64 -2.56 5.16 -16.35
N ASN A 65 -2.36 5.85 -15.22
CA ASN A 65 -3.35 6.75 -14.63
C ASN A 65 -4.72 6.11 -14.36
N SER A 66 -4.75 4.79 -14.12
CA SER A 66 -6.01 4.11 -13.82
C SER A 66 -6.61 4.66 -12.54
N GLN A 67 -7.84 5.17 -12.64
CA GLN A 67 -8.60 5.60 -11.48
C GLN A 67 -9.04 4.39 -10.65
N CYS A 68 -8.92 4.51 -9.33
CA CYS A 68 -9.37 3.50 -8.39
C CYS A 68 -10.28 4.16 -7.35
N GLY A 69 -11.40 3.51 -7.06
CA GLY A 69 -12.38 4.00 -6.08
C GLY A 69 -12.78 2.90 -5.13
N SER A 70 -12.91 3.25 -3.86
CA SER A 70 -13.43 2.36 -2.83
C SER A 70 -14.82 2.80 -2.39
N SER A 71 -15.70 1.82 -2.13
CA SER A 71 -17.04 2.06 -1.59
C SER A 71 -17.48 0.85 -0.77
N LYS A 72 -18.59 0.98 -0.04
CA LYS A 72 -19.14 -0.10 0.77
C LYS A 72 -20.42 -0.65 0.15
N VAL A 73 -20.57 -1.97 0.14
CA VAL A 73 -21.80 -2.64 -0.27
C VAL A 73 -22.92 -2.36 0.74
N THR A 74 -24.07 -1.87 0.27
CA THR A 74 -25.18 -1.42 1.12
C THR A 74 -26.32 -2.42 1.24
N ALA A 75 -26.40 -3.37 0.32
CA ALA A 75 -27.35 -4.47 0.33
C ALA A 75 -26.68 -5.72 -0.24
N ASP A 76 -27.13 -6.90 0.19
CA ASP A 76 -26.65 -8.16 -0.40
C ASP A 76 -26.93 -8.15 -1.91
N PRO A 77 -26.02 -8.71 -2.73
CA PRO A 77 -26.18 -8.72 -4.18
C PRO A 77 -27.56 -9.22 -4.58
N GLY A 78 -28.22 -8.48 -5.47
CA GLY A 78 -29.56 -8.78 -5.93
C GLY A 78 -29.62 -10.04 -6.80
N LEU A 79 -30.85 -10.39 -7.21
CA LEU A 79 -31.13 -11.51 -8.13
C LEU A 79 -30.25 -11.41 -9.38
N ILE A 80 -29.74 -12.55 -9.85
CA ILE A 80 -29.10 -12.66 -11.17
C ILE A 80 -30.14 -12.27 -12.22
N THR A 81 -29.93 -11.14 -12.88
CA THR A 81 -30.76 -10.69 -13.99
C THR A 81 -30.07 -11.02 -15.30
N VAL A 82 -30.75 -11.83 -16.12
CA VAL A 82 -30.39 -12.00 -17.52
C VAL A 82 -31.06 -10.84 -18.28
N PRO A 83 -30.31 -10.00 -19.02
CA PRO A 83 -30.91 -8.92 -19.78
C PRO A 83 -32.04 -9.43 -20.70
N PRO A 84 -33.19 -8.75 -20.85
CA PRO A 84 -34.29 -9.22 -21.71
C PRO A 84 -33.93 -9.29 -23.21
N THR A 85 -32.80 -8.65 -23.59
CA THR A 85 -32.14 -8.75 -24.90
C THR A 85 -31.32 -10.03 -25.07
N CYS A 86 -31.43 -10.97 -24.14
CA CYS A 86 -30.78 -12.26 -24.17
C CYS A 86 -31.80 -13.38 -24.34
N ASP A 87 -31.81 -13.97 -25.53
CA ASP A 87 -32.43 -15.26 -25.77
C ASP A 87 -31.53 -16.00 -26.75
N PRO A 88 -30.86 -17.09 -26.33
CA PRO A 88 -30.01 -17.87 -27.22
C PRO A 88 -30.79 -18.52 -28.39
N ASN A 89 -32.13 -18.49 -28.35
CA ASN A 89 -33.01 -18.99 -29.41
C ASN A 89 -33.55 -17.88 -30.32
N ASP A 90 -33.29 -16.61 -30.03
CA ASP A 90 -33.71 -15.47 -30.85
C ASP A 90 -32.50 -14.88 -31.61
N PRO A 91 -32.38 -15.10 -32.92
CA PRO A 91 -31.26 -14.60 -33.72
C PRO A 91 -31.23 -13.08 -33.87
N THR A 92 -32.28 -12.36 -33.44
CA THR A 92 -32.29 -10.88 -33.39
C THR A 92 -31.70 -10.32 -32.09
N LYS A 93 -31.42 -11.19 -31.12
CA LYS A 93 -30.88 -10.85 -29.81
C LYS A 93 -29.39 -11.20 -29.72
N SER A 94 -28.65 -10.47 -28.87
CA SER A 94 -27.19 -10.57 -28.82
C SER A 94 -26.74 -11.92 -28.23
N VAL A 95 -25.72 -12.53 -28.82
CA VAL A 95 -25.09 -13.78 -28.31
C VAL A 95 -24.10 -13.54 -27.16
N ASN A 96 -23.74 -12.28 -26.88
CA ASN A 96 -22.85 -11.91 -25.77
C ASN A 96 -23.66 -11.67 -24.48
N CYS A 97 -24.34 -12.71 -24.03
CA CYS A 97 -25.20 -12.67 -22.86
C CYS A 97 -24.42 -12.94 -21.58
N LEU A 98 -24.01 -11.86 -20.94
CA LEU A 98 -23.38 -11.91 -19.64
C LEU A 98 -24.49 -11.85 -18.58
N ALA A 99 -24.51 -12.85 -17.69
CA ALA A 99 -25.35 -12.78 -16.50
C ALA A 99 -24.93 -11.58 -15.66
N ASN A 100 -25.88 -10.71 -15.32
CA ASN A 100 -25.62 -9.54 -14.51
C ASN A 100 -26.01 -9.82 -13.06
N VAL A 101 -25.13 -9.43 -12.17
CA VAL A 101 -25.47 -9.22 -10.76
C VAL A 101 -25.34 -7.74 -10.48
N THR A 102 -26.44 -7.15 -10.03
CA THR A 102 -26.46 -5.78 -9.56
C THR A 102 -26.10 -5.76 -8.07
N ILE A 103 -25.02 -5.06 -7.73
CA ILE A 103 -24.65 -4.76 -6.35
C ILE A 103 -24.99 -3.32 -6.02
N SER A 104 -25.57 -3.08 -4.85
CA SER A 104 -25.81 -1.74 -4.33
C SER A 104 -24.68 -1.32 -3.41
N HIS A 105 -24.20 -0.08 -3.53
CA HIS A 105 -23.06 0.42 -2.78
C HIS A 105 -23.16 1.94 -2.52
N THR A 106 -22.21 2.49 -1.76
CA THR A 106 -22.21 3.91 -1.35
C THR A 106 -21.83 4.90 -2.46
N GLY A 107 -21.56 4.44 -3.67
CA GLY A 107 -21.15 5.27 -4.81
C GLY A 107 -19.65 5.63 -4.83
N THR A 108 -19.14 5.94 -6.02
CA THR A 108 -17.81 6.55 -6.24
C THR A 108 -17.89 7.55 -7.38
N ASN A 109 -17.07 8.61 -7.35
CA ASN A 109 -17.04 9.59 -8.44
C ASN A 109 -16.06 9.19 -9.58
N ILE A 110 -16.17 7.95 -10.06
CA ILE A 110 -15.31 7.37 -11.11
C ILE A 110 -16.18 6.73 -12.19
N ASN A 111 -15.76 6.87 -13.44
CA ASN A 111 -16.34 6.15 -14.56
C ASN A 111 -15.74 4.74 -14.65
N TYR A 112 -16.60 3.73 -14.68
CA TYR A 112 -16.19 2.36 -14.98
C TYR A 112 -16.79 1.92 -16.31
N THR A 113 -15.99 1.23 -17.11
CA THR A 113 -16.42 0.65 -18.38
C THR A 113 -16.65 -0.84 -18.21
N GLY A 114 -17.77 -1.33 -18.74
CA GLY A 114 -18.16 -2.72 -18.62
C GLY A 114 -18.55 -3.32 -19.96
N THR A 115 -17.87 -4.39 -20.33
CA THR A 115 -18.26 -5.26 -21.45
C THR A 115 -18.21 -6.75 -21.06
N GLY A 116 -17.90 -7.04 -19.78
CA GLY A 116 -17.62 -8.38 -19.27
C GLY A 116 -16.46 -9.10 -19.96
N LEU A 117 -15.55 -8.36 -20.60
CA LEU A 117 -14.34 -8.92 -21.19
C LEU A 117 -13.11 -8.48 -20.40
N THR A 118 -12.05 -9.29 -20.47
CA THR A 118 -10.77 -8.94 -19.88
C THR A 118 -10.27 -7.63 -20.48
N GLY A 119 -9.79 -6.71 -19.63
CA GLY A 119 -9.39 -5.36 -20.03
C GLY A 119 -10.43 -4.28 -19.72
N SER A 120 -11.68 -4.66 -19.41
CA SER A 120 -12.66 -3.75 -18.80
C SER A 120 -12.31 -3.40 -17.35
N SER A 121 -13.08 -2.48 -16.76
CA SER A 121 -12.99 -2.19 -15.34
C SER A 121 -13.15 -3.47 -14.50
N THR A 122 -12.43 -3.51 -13.38
CA THR A 122 -12.41 -4.66 -12.45
C THR A 122 -12.85 -4.21 -11.07
N LEU A 123 -13.55 -5.09 -10.37
CA LEU A 123 -13.99 -4.91 -9.01
C LEU A 123 -13.38 -5.99 -8.12
N PHE A 124 -12.88 -5.60 -6.96
CA PHE A 124 -12.35 -6.48 -5.93
C PHE A 124 -13.19 -6.35 -4.67
N ASN A 125 -13.51 -7.48 -4.05
CA ASN A 125 -14.00 -7.50 -2.68
C ASN A 125 -12.80 -7.57 -1.72
N LEU A 126 -12.70 -6.62 -0.78
CA LEU A 126 -11.70 -6.61 0.27
C LEU A 126 -12.17 -7.23 1.59
N GLY A 127 -13.44 -7.67 1.66
CA GLY A 127 -14.10 -8.20 2.84
C GLY A 127 -14.79 -7.11 3.67
N PRO A 128 -15.23 -7.43 4.89
CA PRO A 128 -16.00 -6.53 5.74
C PRO A 128 -15.29 -5.18 5.94
N ALA A 129 -15.99 -4.06 5.69
CA ALA A 129 -15.39 -2.72 5.68
C ALA A 129 -14.89 -2.25 7.06
N ASP A 130 -15.39 -2.83 8.14
CA ASP A 130 -14.90 -2.63 9.50
C ASP A 130 -13.52 -3.27 9.76
N ARG A 131 -13.10 -4.18 8.89
CA ARG A 131 -11.88 -4.96 9.02
C ARG A 131 -10.93 -4.84 7.83
N ALA A 132 -11.40 -4.53 6.63
CA ALA A 132 -10.55 -4.15 5.52
C ALA A 132 -10.02 -2.74 5.75
N GLN A 133 -8.70 -2.54 5.74
CA GLN A 133 -8.13 -1.22 6.05
C GLN A 133 -7.04 -0.80 5.10
N LYS A 134 -6.97 0.52 4.92
CA LYS A 134 -5.85 1.25 4.36
C LYS A 134 -5.27 2.11 5.45
N ILE A 135 -4.12 1.69 5.99
CA ILE A 135 -3.49 2.31 7.16
C ILE A 135 -2.20 2.99 6.73
N ARG A 136 -2.00 4.23 7.15
CA ARG A 136 -0.71 4.90 7.12
C ARG A 136 0.00 4.72 8.45
N TYR A 137 1.24 4.24 8.39
CA TYR A 137 2.18 4.28 9.50
C TYR A 137 3.10 5.48 9.33
N SER A 138 3.16 6.34 10.34
CA SER A 138 3.98 7.57 10.32
C SER A 138 4.43 7.94 11.72
N VAL A 139 5.62 8.52 11.83
CA VAL A 139 6.13 9.06 13.09
C VAL A 139 5.82 10.55 13.14
N ASN A 140 5.19 11.00 14.23
CA ASN A 140 4.92 12.41 14.50
C ASN A 140 5.30 12.72 15.95
N ASN A 141 6.15 13.73 16.15
CA ASN A 141 6.62 14.16 17.48
C ASN A 141 7.09 13.00 18.38
N GLY A 142 7.90 12.09 17.83
CA GLY A 142 8.44 10.96 18.60
C GLY A 142 7.48 9.78 18.80
N VAL A 143 6.26 9.84 18.27
CA VAL A 143 5.25 8.79 18.41
C VAL A 143 4.93 8.18 17.04
N LEU A 144 5.00 6.85 16.95
CA LEU A 144 4.51 6.10 15.79
C LEU A 144 2.99 5.98 15.87
N TYR A 145 2.32 6.42 14.81
CA TYR A 145 0.87 6.32 14.66
C TYR A 145 0.50 5.32 13.56
N SER A 146 -0.61 4.61 13.76
CA SER A 146 -1.41 4.03 12.68
C SER A 146 -2.63 4.91 12.42
N THR A 147 -2.71 5.48 11.22
CA THR A 147 -3.80 6.36 10.81
C THR A 147 -4.63 5.69 9.72
N PRO A 148 -5.92 5.36 9.98
CA PRO A 148 -6.79 4.86 8.94
C PRO A 148 -7.08 5.94 7.90
N LEU A 149 -7.10 5.56 6.62
CA LEU A 149 -7.32 6.45 5.48
C LEU A 149 -8.67 6.27 4.81
N LEU A 150 -9.50 5.34 5.31
CA LEU A 150 -10.86 5.08 4.83
C LEU A 150 -11.84 5.22 5.98
N ASP A 151 -12.98 5.85 5.73
CA ASP A 151 -14.10 5.87 6.66
C ASP A 151 -14.88 4.54 6.67
N SER A 152 -15.93 4.48 7.50
CA SER A 152 -16.81 3.32 7.60
C SER A 152 -17.60 3.01 6.33
N ASN A 153 -17.61 3.90 5.33
CA ASN A 153 -18.21 3.70 4.01
C ASN A 153 -17.17 3.30 2.96
N GLY A 154 -15.91 3.14 3.35
CA GLY A 154 -14.83 2.86 2.42
C GLY A 154 -14.42 4.07 1.60
N ALA A 155 -14.86 5.29 1.93
CA ALA A 155 -14.44 6.51 1.23
C ALA A 155 -13.14 7.05 1.85
N PRO A 156 -12.25 7.70 1.06
CA PRO A 156 -11.09 8.37 1.61
C PRO A 156 -11.46 9.41 2.67
N ALA A 157 -10.85 9.34 3.84
CA ALA A 157 -11.12 10.24 4.95
C ALA A 157 -9.86 10.56 5.74
N VAL A 158 -9.86 11.73 6.39
CA VAL A 158 -8.86 12.12 7.38
C VAL A 158 -9.38 11.71 8.75
N LEU A 159 -8.82 10.65 9.31
CA LEU A 159 -9.24 10.09 10.60
C LEU A 159 -8.14 10.31 11.65
N PRO A 160 -8.49 10.33 12.96
CA PRO A 160 -7.49 10.42 14.00
C PRO A 160 -6.57 9.21 14.00
N GLY A 161 -5.27 9.44 14.19
CA GLY A 161 -4.27 8.39 14.31
C GLY A 161 -4.33 7.72 15.68
N ASN A 162 -4.12 6.40 15.71
CA ASN A 162 -3.95 5.64 16.94
C ASN A 162 -2.45 5.56 17.29
N PRO A 163 -2.02 6.02 18.48
CA PRO A 163 -0.62 5.91 18.89
C PRO A 163 -0.26 4.43 19.15
N LEU A 164 0.90 4.00 18.65
CA LEU A 164 1.37 2.62 18.77
C LEU A 164 2.60 2.51 19.67
N ALA A 165 3.55 3.44 19.52
CA ALA A 165 4.80 3.44 20.26
C ALA A 165 5.34 4.86 20.40
N SER A 166 5.93 5.17 21.55
CA SER A 166 6.61 6.43 21.82
C SER A 166 8.13 6.28 21.69
N ASN A 167 8.85 7.39 21.77
CA ASN A 167 10.32 7.46 21.68
C ASN A 167 10.87 6.93 20.36
N ILE A 168 10.11 7.10 19.27
CA ILE A 168 10.54 6.78 17.91
C ILE A 168 11.19 8.02 17.32
N VAL A 169 12.51 7.98 17.17
CA VAL A 169 13.30 9.11 16.68
C VAL A 169 13.22 9.21 15.17
N ASN A 170 13.30 8.06 14.50
CA ASN A 170 13.34 8.00 13.06
C ASN A 170 12.76 6.67 12.54
N MET A 171 12.20 6.73 11.35
CA MET A 171 11.74 5.56 10.59
C MET A 171 12.17 5.76 9.14
N LYS A 172 12.80 4.74 8.56
CA LYS A 172 13.24 4.73 7.16
C LYS A 172 12.67 3.52 6.46
N VAL A 173 12.20 3.71 5.23
CA VAL A 173 11.53 2.65 4.48
C VAL A 173 11.99 2.67 3.03
N GLU A 174 12.31 1.49 2.49
CA GLU A 174 12.76 1.34 1.11
C GLU A 174 12.02 0.23 0.39
N TYR A 175 11.93 0.36 -0.94
CA TYR A 175 11.43 -0.68 -1.82
C TYR A 175 12.57 -1.60 -2.24
N GLY A 176 12.32 -2.91 -2.13
CA GLY A 176 13.12 -3.94 -2.79
C GLY A 176 12.58 -4.13 -4.19
N ILE A 177 13.41 -3.86 -5.19
CA ILE A 177 13.00 -3.83 -6.60
C ILE A 177 13.76 -4.84 -7.43
N ASP A 178 13.05 -5.34 -8.43
CA ASP A 178 13.54 -6.06 -9.59
C ASP A 178 13.84 -5.03 -10.68
N ALA A 179 15.10 -4.59 -10.71
CA ALA A 179 15.53 -3.46 -11.51
C ALA A 179 15.78 -3.86 -12.97
N THR A 180 16.10 -5.13 -13.19
CA THR A 180 16.37 -5.70 -14.50
C THR A 180 15.20 -6.60 -14.86
N PRO A 181 14.46 -6.36 -15.96
CA PRO A 181 13.43 -7.28 -16.41
C PRO A 181 14.09 -8.57 -16.91
N ASP A 182 14.43 -9.46 -15.98
CA ASP A 182 14.97 -10.78 -16.23
C ASP A 182 13.90 -11.85 -15.98
N PRO A 183 14.07 -13.07 -16.53
CA PRO A 183 13.07 -14.14 -16.37
C PRO A 183 12.92 -14.65 -14.93
N LYS A 184 13.84 -14.31 -14.02
CA LYS A 184 13.81 -14.76 -12.63
C LYS A 184 12.90 -13.87 -11.80
N GLY A 185 12.79 -12.59 -12.16
CA GLY A 185 11.91 -11.62 -11.53
C GLY A 185 12.18 -11.43 -10.04
N LEU A 186 13.45 -11.51 -9.66
CA LEU A 186 13.92 -11.50 -8.27
C LEU A 186 14.28 -10.08 -7.81
N LEU A 187 14.44 -9.92 -6.49
CA LEU A 187 14.94 -8.67 -5.92
C LEU A 187 16.41 -8.45 -6.33
N ASP A 188 16.69 -7.35 -7.03
CA ASP A 188 18.03 -6.95 -7.47
C ASP A 188 18.66 -5.93 -6.51
N THR A 189 17.88 -4.93 -6.09
CA THR A 189 18.40 -3.78 -5.38
C THR A 189 17.35 -3.11 -4.49
N TRP A 190 17.80 -2.15 -3.68
CA TRP A 190 16.96 -1.38 -2.78
C TRP A 190 16.98 0.09 -3.17
N VAL A 191 15.81 0.73 -3.17
CA VAL A 191 15.65 2.13 -3.53
C VAL A 191 14.76 2.87 -2.53
N GLN A 192 15.16 4.10 -2.21
CA GLN A 192 14.34 5.03 -1.44
C GLN A 192 13.17 5.55 -2.27
N ALA A 193 12.09 5.95 -1.61
CA ALA A 193 10.94 6.57 -2.29
C ALA A 193 11.25 7.95 -2.88
N SER A 194 12.38 8.58 -2.52
CA SER A 194 12.86 9.81 -3.15
C SER A 194 13.57 9.58 -4.49
N ALA A 195 13.91 8.33 -4.82
CA ALA A 195 14.55 8.00 -6.09
C ALA A 195 13.58 8.24 -7.26
N VAL A 196 14.12 8.75 -8.36
CA VAL A 196 13.34 9.08 -9.58
C VAL A 196 12.54 7.87 -10.04
N GLY A 197 11.22 8.04 -10.19
CA GLY A 197 10.31 7.00 -10.67
C GLY A 197 9.81 6.04 -9.58
N TRP A 198 10.22 6.23 -8.32
CA TRP A 198 9.79 5.44 -7.16
C TRP A 198 9.03 6.27 -6.11
N ASP A 199 8.89 7.57 -6.37
CA ASP A 199 8.08 8.46 -5.56
C ASP A 199 6.57 8.23 -5.77
N PRO A 200 5.75 8.63 -4.80
CA PRO A 200 4.30 8.62 -4.89
C PRO A 200 3.68 9.08 -6.21
N ALA A 201 4.13 10.21 -6.75
CA ALA A 201 3.56 10.82 -7.94
C ALA A 201 3.94 10.04 -9.21
N SER A 202 5.06 9.32 -9.19
CA SER A 202 5.46 8.40 -10.26
C SER A 202 4.77 7.03 -10.16
N LEU A 203 4.63 6.47 -8.96
CA LEU A 203 4.10 5.12 -8.76
C LEU A 203 2.57 5.03 -8.83
N LEU A 204 1.83 6.03 -8.35
CA LEU A 204 0.36 6.03 -8.42
C LEU A 204 -0.19 5.96 -9.85
N PRO A 205 0.36 6.67 -10.85
CA PRO A 205 -0.09 6.56 -12.24
C PRO A 205 0.62 5.45 -13.03
N ALA A 206 1.57 4.72 -12.41
CA ALA A 206 2.38 3.73 -13.10
C ALA A 206 1.53 2.54 -13.59
N ASN A 207 1.99 1.91 -14.67
CA ASN A 207 1.38 0.67 -15.16
C ASN A 207 1.72 -0.52 -14.25
N VAL A 208 1.01 -1.62 -14.46
CA VAL A 208 1.19 -2.86 -13.70
C VAL A 208 2.61 -3.43 -13.79
N THR A 209 3.30 -3.24 -14.92
CA THR A 209 4.68 -3.71 -15.11
C THR A 209 5.62 -3.04 -14.12
N LYS A 210 5.55 -1.71 -13.97
CA LYS A 210 6.36 -0.95 -13.02
C LYS A 210 6.03 -1.32 -11.56
N ILE A 211 4.74 -1.48 -11.25
CA ILE A 211 4.30 -1.87 -9.90
C ILE A 211 4.79 -3.28 -9.53
N ASN A 212 4.80 -4.20 -10.50
CA ASN A 212 5.27 -5.59 -10.31
C ASN A 212 6.79 -5.71 -10.11
N GLN A 213 7.55 -4.63 -10.34
CA GLN A 213 8.98 -4.60 -9.99
C GLN A 213 9.18 -4.55 -8.47
N VAL A 214 8.21 -4.10 -7.69
CA VAL A 214 8.32 -4.06 -6.23
C VAL A 214 8.10 -5.46 -5.66
N LYS A 215 9.14 -6.07 -5.08
CA LYS A 215 9.11 -7.43 -4.52
C LYS A 215 9.04 -7.44 -3.00
N ALA A 216 9.69 -6.47 -2.35
CA ALA A 216 9.75 -6.38 -0.91
C ALA A 216 9.72 -4.93 -0.43
N ILE A 217 9.48 -4.76 0.87
CA ILE A 217 9.71 -3.52 1.60
C ILE A 217 10.63 -3.85 2.76
N ARG A 218 11.58 -2.95 3.07
CA ARG A 218 12.34 -3.02 4.32
C ARG A 218 12.13 -1.77 5.14
N ILE A 219 12.11 -1.94 6.46
CA ILE A 219 11.83 -0.89 7.42
C ILE A 219 12.96 -0.90 8.45
N GLY A 220 13.50 0.29 8.72
CA GLY A 220 14.46 0.55 9.78
C GLY A 220 13.89 1.58 10.75
N ILE A 221 13.90 1.29 12.04
CA ILE A 221 13.37 2.17 13.09
C ILE A 221 14.46 2.44 14.10
N ILE A 222 14.58 3.70 14.50
CA ILE A 222 15.47 4.15 15.57
C ILE A 222 14.62 4.57 16.74
N VAL A 223 14.86 3.92 17.87
CA VAL A 223 14.18 4.19 19.14
C VAL A 223 15.13 4.76 20.15
N GLN A 224 14.59 5.56 21.07
CA GLN A 224 15.29 6.21 22.16
C GLN A 224 14.88 5.59 23.50
N SER A 225 15.81 5.51 24.44
CA SER A 225 15.53 5.09 25.81
C SER A 225 14.65 6.10 26.55
N GLU A 226 13.84 5.62 27.49
CA GLU A 226 13.07 6.48 28.39
C GLU A 226 13.94 7.16 29.45
N GLN A 227 15.09 6.57 29.77
CA GLN A 227 16.00 7.09 30.77
C GLN A 227 17.17 7.82 30.10
N PHE A 228 17.47 8.99 30.65
CA PHE A 228 18.65 9.78 30.32
C PHE A 228 19.90 9.11 30.90
N ASP A 229 20.98 9.03 30.12
CA ASP A 229 22.26 8.49 30.54
C ASP A 229 23.24 9.63 30.87
N LYS A 230 23.58 9.79 32.14
CA LYS A 230 24.46 10.89 32.56
C LYS A 230 25.91 10.75 32.06
N ASN A 231 26.31 9.57 31.57
CA ASN A 231 27.70 9.26 31.23
C ASN A 231 27.96 9.28 29.71
N LEU A 232 26.96 9.65 28.91
CA LEU A 232 27.06 9.64 27.46
C LEU A 232 27.61 10.98 26.90
N GLU A 233 27.83 11.99 27.75
CA GLU A 233 28.40 13.28 27.35
C GLU A 233 29.86 13.08 26.93
N GLY A 234 30.22 13.51 25.71
CA GLY A 234 31.55 13.30 25.17
C GLY A 234 31.92 11.83 24.94
N PHE A 235 30.98 10.90 25.12
CA PHE A 235 31.24 9.47 24.96
C PHE A 235 31.51 9.15 23.48
N THR A 236 32.54 8.35 23.25
CA THR A 236 32.89 7.81 21.94
C THR A 236 33.04 6.31 22.07
N GLY A 237 32.24 5.57 21.30
CA GLY A 237 32.21 4.12 21.34
C GLY A 237 30.99 3.54 20.63
N GLY A 238 31.19 2.47 19.87
CA GLY A 238 30.13 1.90 19.02
C GLY A 238 29.61 2.93 18.01
N ASP A 239 28.30 3.12 17.98
CA ASP A 239 27.61 4.09 17.10
C ASP A 239 27.70 5.54 17.63
N TYR A 240 28.35 5.80 18.78
CA TYR A 240 28.48 7.15 19.36
C TYR A 240 29.83 7.81 19.06
N THR A 241 29.78 9.10 18.69
CA THR A 241 30.96 9.97 18.54
C THR A 241 30.71 11.27 19.30
N ASN A 242 31.49 11.55 20.34
CA ASN A 242 31.34 12.75 21.17
C ASN A 242 29.90 12.99 21.68
N GLY A 243 29.19 11.92 22.03
CA GLY A 243 27.78 11.94 22.45
C GLY A 243 26.75 11.94 21.30
N ASP A 244 27.13 12.28 20.07
CA ASP A 244 26.25 12.17 18.90
C ASP A 244 26.03 10.70 18.56
N TYR A 245 24.77 10.29 18.39
CA TYR A 245 24.44 8.95 17.94
C TYR A 245 24.41 8.89 16.41
N ASN A 246 25.39 8.21 15.83
CA ASN A 246 25.52 8.00 14.40
C ASN A 246 24.94 6.65 14.03
N TRP A 247 23.83 6.65 13.30
CA TRP A 247 23.17 5.43 12.91
C TRP A 247 23.49 5.06 11.48
N VAL A 248 23.53 3.75 11.25
CA VAL A 248 23.54 3.13 9.93
C VAL A 248 22.37 2.17 9.88
N LEU A 249 21.54 2.31 8.86
CA LEU A 249 20.48 1.38 8.51
C LEU A 249 20.81 0.70 7.17
N PHE A 250 20.40 -0.55 7.06
CA PHE A 250 20.52 -1.42 5.93
C PHE A 250 21.95 -1.61 5.44
N ASP A 251 22.86 -1.82 6.39
CA ASP A 251 24.27 -2.03 6.08
C ASP A 251 24.50 -3.38 5.38
N CYS A 252 25.61 -3.48 4.67
CA CYS A 252 26.02 -4.71 3.99
C CYS A 252 27.44 -5.11 4.36
N VAL A 253 27.81 -6.36 4.03
CA VAL A 253 29.13 -6.93 4.36
C VAL A 253 30.27 -6.39 3.51
N ASP A 254 29.99 -5.66 2.42
CA ASP A 254 31.02 -5.10 1.54
C ASP A 254 31.91 -4.10 2.31
N ALA A 255 33.21 -4.16 2.02
CA ALA A 255 34.20 -3.23 2.56
C ALA A 255 34.00 -1.82 2.00
N ASN A 256 33.64 -1.70 0.71
CA ASN A 256 33.25 -0.45 0.11
C ASN A 256 31.76 -0.21 0.33
N LYS A 257 31.43 0.62 1.32
CA LYS A 257 30.04 0.93 1.69
C LYS A 257 29.24 1.63 0.60
N ALA A 258 29.90 2.20 -0.43
CA ALA A 258 29.22 2.73 -1.61
C ALA A 258 28.54 1.62 -2.46
N ASN A 259 28.98 0.37 -2.33
CA ASN A 259 28.38 -0.77 -3.00
C ASN A 259 27.15 -1.32 -2.28
N CYS A 260 26.85 -0.87 -1.06
CA CYS A 260 25.71 -1.36 -0.29
C CYS A 260 24.41 -0.69 -0.76
N PRO A 261 23.53 -1.38 -1.51
CA PRO A 261 22.37 -0.73 -2.09
C PRO A 261 21.37 -0.32 -1.01
N GLY A 262 20.89 0.92 -1.08
CA GLY A 262 19.98 1.52 -0.11
C GLY A 262 20.54 1.62 1.33
N ARG A 263 21.86 1.58 1.49
CA ARG A 263 22.47 1.85 2.81
C ARG A 263 22.21 3.29 3.22
N LEU A 264 21.66 3.49 4.40
CA LEU A 264 21.33 4.82 4.93
C LEU A 264 22.15 5.14 6.16
N THR A 265 22.52 6.41 6.30
CA THR A 265 23.24 6.91 7.47
C THR A 265 22.70 8.26 7.89
N GLY A 266 22.84 8.56 9.17
CA GLY A 266 22.63 9.89 9.69
C GLY A 266 23.03 9.96 11.16
N SER A 267 22.69 11.07 11.80
CA SER A 267 23.00 11.27 13.20
C SER A 267 21.82 11.86 13.95
N VAL A 268 21.80 11.59 15.25
CA VAL A 268 21.00 12.31 16.24
C VAL A 268 22.01 13.10 17.06
N PRO A 269 22.10 14.42 16.86
CA PRO A 269 23.02 15.25 17.64
C PRO A 269 22.72 15.15 19.14
N ALA A 270 23.75 15.16 19.98
CA ALA A 270 23.59 15.26 21.43
C ALA A 270 22.86 16.55 21.84
N SER A 271 22.90 17.58 20.99
CA SER A 271 22.16 18.83 21.15
C SER A 271 20.70 18.78 20.70
N ALA A 272 20.25 17.68 20.07
CA ALA A 272 18.89 17.55 19.55
C ALA A 272 17.86 17.53 20.69
N SER A 273 16.71 18.20 20.51
CA SER A 273 15.70 18.33 21.56
C SER A 273 14.90 17.04 21.79
N PRO A 274 14.74 16.57 23.04
CA PRO A 274 15.29 17.14 24.27
C PRO A 274 16.81 16.90 24.37
N PRO A 275 17.62 17.97 24.58
CA PRO A 275 19.07 17.88 24.53
C PRO A 275 19.60 16.85 25.53
N GLY A 276 20.53 16.04 25.04
CA GLY A 276 21.45 15.27 25.83
C GLY A 276 21.47 13.78 25.49
N ASN A 277 21.86 13.04 26.50
CA ASN A 277 22.57 11.79 26.38
C ASN A 277 21.63 10.59 26.45
N TRP A 278 21.07 10.22 25.31
CA TRP A 278 20.10 9.13 25.25
C TRP A 278 20.68 7.88 24.63
N ARG A 279 20.20 6.72 25.10
CA ARG A 279 20.55 5.45 24.48
C ARG A 279 19.62 5.18 23.32
N PHE A 280 20.19 4.82 22.18
CA PHE A 280 19.41 4.48 21.00
C PHE A 280 19.56 3.01 20.65
N ARG A 281 18.52 2.47 20.01
CA ARG A 281 18.55 1.15 19.37
C ARG A 281 17.95 1.26 17.99
N LYS A 282 18.48 0.44 17.08
CA LYS A 282 17.95 0.27 15.74
C LYS A 282 17.32 -1.10 15.58
N TYR A 283 16.20 -1.16 14.88
CA TYR A 283 15.51 -2.39 14.51
C TYR A 283 15.26 -2.38 13.01
N GLU A 284 15.48 -3.51 12.37
CA GLU A 284 15.39 -3.64 10.92
C GLU A 284 14.59 -4.89 10.58
N THR A 285 13.75 -4.80 9.56
CA THR A 285 12.99 -5.94 9.07
C THR A 285 12.76 -5.85 7.57
N VAL A 286 12.62 -7.00 6.94
CA VAL A 286 12.28 -7.15 5.52
C VAL A 286 10.93 -7.87 5.43
N ILE A 287 10.01 -7.29 4.66
CA ILE A 287 8.67 -7.80 4.43
C ILE A 287 8.55 -8.13 2.93
N PRO A 288 8.54 -9.40 2.54
CA PRO A 288 8.23 -9.79 1.16
C PRO A 288 6.75 -9.51 0.86
N LEU A 289 6.46 -8.88 -0.28
CA LEU A 289 5.08 -8.51 -0.65
C LEU A 289 4.34 -9.62 -1.40
N ARG A 290 5.08 -10.55 -2.01
CA ARG A 290 4.55 -11.74 -2.65
C ARG A 290 5.51 -12.89 -2.36
N ASN A 291 4.97 -14.09 -2.18
CA ASN A 291 5.80 -15.28 -2.00
C ASN A 291 6.52 -15.55 -3.32
N GLU A 292 7.80 -15.18 -3.42
CA GLU A 292 8.59 -15.21 -4.66
C GLU A 292 8.64 -16.62 -5.29
N ILE A 293 8.46 -17.67 -4.49
CA ILE A 293 8.39 -19.08 -4.92
C ILE A 293 7.20 -19.38 -5.84
N TRP A 294 6.14 -18.56 -5.82
CA TRP A 294 4.87 -18.84 -6.53
C TRP A 294 4.56 -17.84 -7.65
N ASN A 295 5.51 -17.00 -8.03
CA ASN A 295 5.29 -16.08 -9.14
C ASN A 295 5.07 -16.86 -10.44
N LYS A 296 4.00 -16.49 -11.18
CA LYS A 296 3.75 -17.00 -12.52
C LYS A 296 4.92 -16.58 -13.43
N SER A 297 5.55 -17.59 -14.03
CA SER A 297 6.26 -17.52 -15.31
C SER A 297 5.38 -16.92 -16.40
#